data_AF-A0A955ERI1-F1
#
_entry.id   AF-A0A955ERI1-F1
#
_cell.length_a   1.000
_cell.length_b   1.000
_cell.length_c   1.000
_cell.angle_alpha   90.00
_cell.angle_beta   90.00
_cell.angle_gamma   90.00
#
_symmetry.space_group_name_H-M   'P 1'
#
loop_
_entity.id
_entity.type
_entity.pdbx_description
1 polymer ?
#
loop_
_entity_poly.entity_id
_entity_poly.type
_entity_poly.pdbx_seq_one_letter_code
_entity_poly.pdbx_strand_id
1 'polypeptide(L)'
;MGRIIVIVLALGGAITGTLALLDRPSAPQVNAPSASASDPLDQALLTRARDVFRSEAQPVLKDFEERLRTIERLQEEIGRSVAVAESIVEDARLAGGSGGKGLDQEALGPLRGRIEEQRIRLTTLISALDALTERVAAVEARPPEVIREIVREGGAAPSGGSSDRGSSDAPTLPPEDEPDPVATQAEIAQALNDLYGQDVGVVFRAMELVRKHKIFAAVPRLLEILANHKAVFARQAAAATLGALEAADGVVGLLDALVDSENRVGQQAFRSLRDITGIEQELDPTARVAERRRMRGVIQQWWRMHEDEVRARLGQPKKDAE
;
A
#
# COMPACT_ATOMS: atom_id res chain seq x y z
N MET A 1 -2.64 8.32 -0.73
CA MET A 1 -1.85 7.92 -1.92
C MET A 1 -1.46 6.43 -1.93
N GLY A 2 -0.65 5.90 -1.00
CA GLY A 2 -0.14 4.52 -1.08
C GLY A 2 -1.18 3.40 -0.99
N ARG A 3 -2.20 3.51 -0.11
CA ARG A 3 -3.30 2.53 -0.02
C ARG A 3 -4.20 2.52 -1.27
N ILE A 4 -4.31 3.67 -1.94
CA ILE A 4 -5.19 3.86 -3.11
C ILE A 4 -4.59 3.18 -4.35
N ILE A 5 -3.28 3.33 -4.57
CA ILE A 5 -2.58 2.63 -5.66
C ILE A 5 -2.54 1.12 -5.41
N VAL A 6 -2.43 0.66 -4.16
CA VAL A 6 -2.49 -0.76 -3.81
C VAL A 6 -3.88 -1.36 -4.05
N ILE A 7 -4.96 -0.67 -3.69
CA ILE A 7 -6.33 -1.14 -3.96
C ILE A 7 -6.60 -1.14 -5.48
N VAL A 8 -6.19 -0.09 -6.20
CA VAL A 8 -6.39 0.01 -7.65
C VAL A 8 -5.52 -0.98 -8.45
N LEU A 9 -4.28 -1.25 -8.04
CA LEU A 9 -3.43 -2.27 -8.67
C LEU A 9 -3.80 -3.69 -8.23
N ALA A 10 -4.34 -3.88 -7.03
CA ALA A 10 -4.89 -5.18 -6.61
C ALA A 10 -6.17 -5.49 -7.38
N LEU A 11 -7.05 -4.52 -7.63
CA LEU A 11 -8.24 -4.68 -8.47
C LEU A 11 -7.87 -4.82 -9.95
N GLY A 12 -6.98 -3.98 -10.46
CA GLY A 12 -6.46 -4.09 -11.83
C GLY A 12 -5.73 -5.42 -12.03
N GLY A 13 -4.92 -5.86 -11.08
CA GLY A 13 -4.18 -7.12 -11.12
C GLY A 13 -5.07 -8.36 -10.93
N ALA A 14 -6.08 -8.31 -10.06
CA ALA A 14 -7.03 -9.40 -9.86
C ALA A 14 -7.94 -9.56 -11.10
N ILE A 15 -8.38 -8.46 -11.71
CA ILE A 15 -9.27 -8.50 -12.88
C ILE A 15 -8.48 -8.79 -14.17
N THR A 16 -7.32 -8.16 -14.37
CA THR A 16 -6.48 -8.40 -15.56
C THR A 16 -5.75 -9.73 -15.47
N GLY A 17 -5.34 -10.17 -14.27
CA GLY A 17 -4.69 -11.46 -14.04
C GLY A 17 -5.62 -12.65 -14.25
N THR A 18 -6.89 -12.55 -13.82
CA THR A 18 -7.90 -13.58 -14.12
C THR A 18 -8.28 -13.60 -15.60
N LEU A 19 -8.32 -12.44 -16.29
CA LEU A 19 -8.60 -12.39 -17.73
C LEU A 19 -7.41 -12.82 -18.61
N ALA A 20 -6.16 -12.52 -18.23
CA ALA A 20 -4.96 -12.88 -19.00
C ALA A 20 -4.57 -14.36 -18.87
N LEU A 21 -4.94 -15.02 -17.76
CA LEU A 21 -4.81 -16.47 -17.63
C LEU A 21 -5.78 -17.25 -18.55
N LEU A 22 -6.86 -16.60 -19.01
CA LEU A 22 -7.86 -17.20 -19.90
C LEU A 22 -7.59 -16.97 -21.40
N ASP A 23 -6.69 -16.05 -21.76
CA ASP A 23 -6.38 -15.70 -23.15
C ASP A 23 -5.06 -16.33 -23.65
N ARG A 24 -4.51 -17.29 -22.88
CA ARG A 24 -3.24 -17.96 -23.23
C ARG A 24 -3.49 -18.92 -24.41
N PRO A 25 -2.82 -18.74 -25.56
CA PRO A 25 -2.98 -19.64 -26.70
C PRO A 25 -2.54 -21.05 -26.30
N SER A 26 -3.45 -22.01 -26.48
CA SER A 26 -3.32 -23.40 -26.07
C SER A 26 -2.00 -24.03 -26.53
N ALA A 27 -1.13 -24.35 -25.57
CA ALA A 27 -0.01 -25.25 -25.80
C ALA A 27 -0.54 -26.67 -26.10
N PRO A 28 0.19 -27.50 -26.87
CA PRO A 28 -0.27 -28.84 -27.25
C PRO A 28 -0.49 -29.71 -26.00
N GLN A 29 -1.73 -30.18 -25.84
CA GLN A 29 -2.22 -30.97 -24.73
C GLN A 29 -1.51 -32.34 -24.65
N VAL A 30 -0.90 -32.62 -23.51
CA VAL A 30 -0.57 -33.98 -23.08
C VAL A 30 -1.68 -34.43 -22.14
N ASN A 31 -2.49 -35.38 -22.62
CA ASN A 31 -3.51 -36.19 -21.95
C ASN A 31 -3.74 -35.92 -20.44
N ALA A 32 -4.75 -35.11 -20.12
CA ALA A 32 -5.38 -35.03 -18.81
C ALA A 32 -6.88 -35.35 -18.95
N PRO A 33 -7.52 -35.97 -17.93
CA PRO A 33 -8.90 -36.46 -18.02
C PRO A 33 -9.91 -35.31 -18.16
N SER A 34 -10.90 -35.57 -19.02
CA SER A 34 -12.10 -34.80 -19.36
C SER A 34 -12.42 -33.60 -18.46
N ALA A 35 -12.17 -32.41 -19.00
CA ALA A 35 -12.73 -31.16 -18.52
C ALA A 35 -14.27 -31.26 -18.49
N SER A 36 -14.86 -31.12 -17.31
CA SER A 36 -16.29 -30.95 -17.14
C SER A 36 -16.73 -29.73 -17.95
N ALA A 37 -17.81 -29.88 -18.73
CA ALA A 37 -18.49 -28.78 -19.39
C ALA A 37 -18.73 -27.66 -18.38
N SER A 38 -17.98 -26.56 -18.49
CA SER A 38 -18.28 -25.32 -17.78
C SER A 38 -19.70 -24.91 -18.14
N ASP A 39 -20.52 -24.72 -17.12
CA ASP A 39 -21.95 -24.43 -17.22
C ASP A 39 -22.16 -23.19 -18.13
N PRO A 40 -23.09 -23.19 -19.11
CA PRO A 40 -23.41 -22.00 -19.89
C PRO A 40 -23.71 -20.76 -19.03
N LEU A 41 -24.15 -20.97 -17.79
CA LEU A 41 -24.31 -19.91 -16.80
C LEU A 41 -22.97 -19.23 -16.43
N ASP A 42 -21.90 -19.99 -16.23
CA ASP A 42 -20.58 -19.45 -15.88
C ASP A 42 -20.01 -18.58 -17.01
N GLN A 43 -20.21 -19.01 -18.26
CA GLN A 43 -19.79 -18.23 -19.43
C GLN A 43 -20.58 -16.92 -19.57
N ALA A 44 -21.89 -16.94 -19.29
CA ALA A 44 -22.72 -15.75 -19.31
C ALA A 44 -22.31 -14.75 -18.20
N LEU A 45 -22.03 -15.25 -16.99
CA LEU A 45 -21.55 -14.43 -15.88
C LEU A 45 -20.18 -13.80 -16.17
N LEU A 46 -19.24 -14.56 -16.72
CA LEU A 46 -17.92 -14.05 -17.11
C LEU A 46 -18.00 -13.00 -18.22
N THR A 47 -18.87 -13.21 -19.21
CA THR A 47 -19.07 -12.24 -20.30
C THR A 47 -19.62 -10.93 -19.76
N ARG A 48 -20.64 -11.00 -18.90
CA ARG A 48 -21.24 -9.80 -18.30
C ARG A 48 -20.29 -9.07 -17.36
N ALA A 49 -19.50 -9.80 -16.55
CA ALA A 49 -18.48 -9.20 -15.69
C ALA A 49 -17.43 -8.45 -16.53
N ARG A 50 -17.02 -9.00 -17.67
CA ARG A 50 -16.10 -8.35 -18.61
C ARG A 50 -16.71 -7.09 -19.22
N ASP A 51 -17.98 -7.14 -19.59
CA ASP A 51 -18.68 -5.98 -20.17
C ASP A 51 -18.82 -4.84 -19.15
N VAL A 52 -19.22 -5.14 -17.90
CA VAL A 52 -19.29 -4.15 -16.80
C VAL A 52 -17.93 -3.54 -16.51
N PHE A 53 -16.88 -4.37 -16.45
CA PHE A 53 -15.52 -3.85 -16.24
C PHE A 53 -15.09 -2.90 -17.37
N ARG A 54 -15.38 -3.28 -18.62
CA ARG A 54 -14.99 -2.49 -19.80
C ARG A 54 -15.79 -1.20 -19.92
N SER A 55 -17.09 -1.20 -19.58
CA SER A 55 -17.96 -0.03 -19.69
C SER A 55 -17.83 0.93 -18.51
N GLU A 56 -17.67 0.42 -17.28
CA GLU A 56 -17.75 1.23 -16.07
C GLU A 56 -16.40 1.45 -15.39
N ALA A 57 -15.58 0.41 -15.22
CA ALA A 57 -14.33 0.51 -14.47
C ALA A 57 -13.17 1.06 -15.32
N GLN A 58 -13.06 0.65 -16.58
CA GLN A 58 -11.96 1.04 -17.45
C GLN A 58 -11.84 2.55 -17.68
N PRO A 59 -12.93 3.31 -17.92
CA PRO A 59 -12.85 4.77 -18.05
C PRO A 59 -12.36 5.46 -16.77
N VAL A 60 -12.80 4.97 -15.59
CA VAL A 60 -12.39 5.51 -14.29
C VAL A 60 -10.91 5.26 -14.03
N LEU A 61 -10.42 4.06 -14.33
CA LEU A 61 -9.00 3.72 -14.23
C LEU A 61 -8.15 4.60 -15.15
N LYS A 62 -8.62 4.84 -16.38
CA LYS A 62 -7.92 5.70 -17.34
C LYS A 62 -7.87 7.17 -16.87
N ASP A 63 -8.99 7.73 -16.40
CA ASP A 63 -9.02 9.08 -15.82
C ASP A 63 -8.08 9.19 -14.62
N PHE A 64 -8.03 8.16 -13.76
CA PHE A 64 -7.13 8.11 -12.62
C PHE A 64 -5.64 8.07 -13.03
N GLU A 65 -5.27 7.24 -14.02
CA GLU A 65 -3.91 7.21 -14.56
C GLU A 65 -3.49 8.55 -15.16
N GLU A 66 -4.38 9.21 -15.91
CA GLU A 66 -4.11 10.53 -16.49
C GLU A 66 -3.90 11.60 -15.41
N ARG A 67 -4.67 11.55 -14.31
CA ARG A 67 -4.49 12.43 -13.14
C ARG A 67 -3.16 12.15 -12.42
N LEU A 68 -2.77 10.88 -12.23
CA LEU A 68 -1.47 10.54 -11.64
C LEU A 68 -0.31 11.08 -12.45
N ARG A 69 -0.31 10.89 -13.77
CA ARG A 69 0.72 11.46 -14.67
C ARG A 69 0.77 12.98 -14.58
N THR A 70 -0.39 13.62 -14.43
CA THR A 70 -0.46 15.09 -14.27
C THR A 70 0.20 15.54 -12.97
N ILE A 71 -0.01 14.81 -11.87
CA ILE A 71 0.62 15.11 -10.57
C ILE A 71 2.13 14.93 -10.63
N GLU A 72 2.61 13.85 -11.24
CA GLU A 72 4.05 13.60 -11.42
C GLU A 72 4.73 14.73 -12.22
N ARG A 73 4.11 15.15 -13.34
CA ARG A 73 4.61 16.28 -14.13
C ARG A 73 4.67 17.57 -13.33
N LEU A 74 3.67 17.87 -12.52
CA LEU A 74 3.66 19.06 -11.66
C LEU A 74 4.72 18.99 -10.56
N GLN A 75 4.95 17.81 -9.97
CA GLN A 75 6.04 17.61 -9.00
C GLN A 75 7.41 17.88 -9.63
N GLU A 76 7.65 17.39 -10.85
CA GLU A 76 8.89 17.67 -11.60
C GLU A 76 9.03 19.15 -11.95
N GLU A 77 7.95 19.82 -12.35
CA GLU A 77 7.96 21.27 -12.64
C GLU A 77 8.26 22.11 -11.38
N ILE A 78 7.70 21.71 -10.23
CA ILE A 78 8.01 22.35 -8.94
C ILE A 78 9.46 22.12 -8.56
N GLY A 79 9.96 20.88 -8.66
CA GLY A 79 11.35 20.57 -8.38
C GLY A 79 12.31 21.40 -9.23
N ARG A 80 12.04 21.53 -10.54
CA ARG A 80 12.80 22.41 -11.44
C ARG A 80 12.73 23.88 -11.04
N SER A 81 11.54 24.37 -10.65
CA SER A 81 11.36 25.76 -10.23
C SER A 81 12.10 26.08 -8.93
N VAL A 82 12.12 25.14 -7.98
CA VAL A 82 12.88 25.25 -6.73
C VAL A 82 14.39 25.24 -7.01
N ALA A 83 14.88 24.35 -7.86
CA ALA A 83 16.30 24.30 -8.21
C ALA A 83 16.78 25.61 -8.88
N VAL A 84 15.98 26.22 -9.75
CA VAL A 84 16.28 27.53 -10.34
C VAL A 84 16.33 28.61 -9.26
N ALA A 85 15.39 28.61 -8.31
CA ALA A 85 15.39 29.57 -7.21
C ALA A 85 16.63 29.41 -6.31
N GLU A 86 17.03 28.17 -6.00
CA GLU A 86 18.24 27.88 -5.23
C GLU A 86 19.51 28.36 -5.97
N SER A 87 19.60 28.13 -7.28
CA SER A 87 20.71 28.63 -8.10
C SER A 87 20.80 30.15 -8.06
N ILE A 88 19.67 30.87 -8.21
CA ILE A 88 19.65 32.34 -8.16
C ILE A 88 20.10 32.85 -6.78
N VAL A 89 19.67 32.19 -5.72
CA VAL A 89 20.08 32.54 -4.35
C VAL A 89 21.58 32.32 -4.15
N GLU A 90 22.13 31.23 -4.67
CA GLU A 90 23.56 30.93 -4.57
C GLU A 90 24.41 31.87 -5.43
N ASP A 91 23.98 32.18 -6.65
CA ASP A 91 24.65 33.16 -7.53
C ASP A 91 24.67 34.55 -6.88
N ALA A 92 23.55 34.97 -6.26
CA ALA A 92 23.49 36.23 -5.52
C ALA A 92 24.39 36.22 -4.27
N ARG A 93 24.52 35.07 -3.60
CA ARG A 93 25.42 34.89 -2.45
C ARG A 93 26.88 34.99 -2.88
N LEU A 94 27.25 34.40 -4.02
CA LEU A 94 28.60 34.44 -4.57
C LEU A 94 28.97 35.82 -5.12
N ALA A 95 28.01 36.54 -5.69
CA ALA A 95 28.22 37.90 -6.21
C ALA A 95 28.32 38.97 -5.10
N GLY A 96 27.77 38.72 -3.91
CA GLY A 96 27.67 39.69 -2.81
C GLY A 96 28.59 39.40 -1.63
N GLY A 97 29.86 39.80 -1.72
CA GLY A 97 30.77 39.81 -0.57
C GLY A 97 30.29 40.73 0.56
N SER A 98 30.04 40.16 1.74
CA SER A 98 29.96 40.80 3.08
C SER A 98 28.98 41.98 3.31
N GLY A 99 28.28 42.49 2.32
CA GLY A 99 27.37 43.65 2.45
C GLY A 99 25.93 43.29 2.14
N GLY A 100 25.27 42.55 3.04
CA GLY A 100 23.88 42.09 2.91
C GLY A 100 22.83 43.20 2.90
N LYS A 101 22.78 43.99 1.83
CA LYS A 101 21.66 44.89 1.53
C LYS A 101 21.06 44.51 0.17
N GLY A 102 19.97 43.76 0.23
CA GLY A 102 18.99 43.69 -0.84
C GLY A 102 19.28 42.67 -1.92
N LEU A 103 19.07 41.38 -1.63
CA LEU A 103 18.37 40.57 -2.63
C LEU A 103 17.01 41.28 -2.80
N ASP A 104 16.86 42.06 -3.87
CA ASP A 104 15.66 42.84 -4.12
C ASP A 104 14.46 41.89 -4.02
N GLN A 105 13.62 42.10 -2.99
CA GLN A 105 12.40 41.32 -2.82
C GLN A 105 11.52 41.41 -4.07
N GLU A 106 11.69 42.46 -4.85
CA GLU A 106 11.04 42.67 -6.14
C GLU A 106 11.45 41.62 -7.19
N ALA A 107 12.72 41.18 -7.21
CA ALA A 107 13.19 40.13 -8.12
C ALA A 107 12.70 38.72 -7.72
N LEU A 108 12.50 38.48 -6.42
CA LEU A 108 11.99 37.20 -5.89
C LEU A 108 10.47 37.09 -5.93
N GLY A 109 9.75 38.21 -6.05
CA GLY A 109 8.29 38.26 -6.09
C GLY A 109 7.67 37.32 -7.14
N PRO A 110 8.09 37.38 -8.41
CA PRO A 110 7.56 36.51 -9.47
C PRO A 110 7.80 35.01 -9.20
N LEU A 111 8.97 34.64 -8.67
CA LEU A 111 9.30 33.26 -8.33
C LEU A 111 8.44 32.74 -7.17
N ARG A 112 8.24 33.57 -6.13
CA ARG A 112 7.38 33.24 -5.00
C ARG A 112 5.93 33.06 -5.43
N GLY A 113 5.44 33.92 -6.32
CA GLY A 113 4.12 33.81 -6.92
C GLY A 113 3.93 32.49 -7.67
N ARG A 114 4.90 32.11 -8.51
CA ARG A 114 4.88 30.83 -9.25
C ARG A 114 4.92 29.62 -8.32
N ILE A 115 5.74 29.64 -7.26
CA ILE A 115 5.80 28.53 -6.30
C ILE A 115 4.47 28.38 -5.56
N GLU A 116 3.86 29.48 -5.11
CA GLU A 116 2.59 29.42 -4.38
C GLU A 116 1.43 29.00 -5.29
N GLU A 117 1.39 29.48 -6.53
CA GLU A 117 0.42 29.02 -7.53
C GLU A 117 0.52 27.50 -7.75
N GLN A 118 1.73 26.98 -7.93
CA GLN A 118 1.96 25.55 -8.13
C GLN A 118 1.60 24.73 -6.89
N ARG A 119 1.84 25.27 -5.69
CA ARG A 119 1.41 24.65 -4.42
C ARG A 119 -0.11 24.57 -4.30
N ILE A 120 -0.82 25.63 -4.68
CA ILE A 120 -2.30 25.64 -4.72
C ILE A 120 -2.79 24.56 -5.70
N ARG A 121 -2.21 24.50 -6.92
CA ARG A 121 -2.57 23.48 -7.92
C ARG A 121 -2.36 22.05 -7.41
N LEU A 122 -1.24 21.76 -6.75
CA LEU A 122 -0.99 20.46 -6.14
C LEU A 122 -2.03 20.12 -5.07
N THR A 123 -2.36 21.08 -4.22
CA THR A 123 -3.34 20.90 -3.14
C THR A 123 -4.71 20.56 -3.73
N THR A 124 -5.14 21.27 -4.78
CA THR A 124 -6.40 20.97 -5.49
C THR A 124 -6.40 19.56 -6.09
N LEU A 125 -5.29 19.11 -6.68
CA LEU A 125 -5.20 17.75 -7.24
C LEU A 125 -5.22 16.66 -6.18
N ILE A 126 -4.60 16.90 -5.02
CA ILE A 126 -4.64 15.98 -3.88
C ILE A 126 -6.10 15.85 -3.38
N SER A 127 -6.81 16.96 -3.20
CA SER A 127 -8.23 16.92 -2.82
C SER A 127 -9.11 16.21 -3.85
N ALA A 128 -8.81 16.37 -5.15
CA ALA A 128 -9.53 15.65 -6.21
C ALA A 128 -9.27 14.14 -6.17
N LEU A 129 -8.05 13.72 -5.80
CA LEU A 129 -7.69 12.31 -5.59
C LEU A 129 -8.41 11.71 -4.38
N ASP A 130 -8.51 12.46 -3.29
CA ASP A 130 -9.23 12.02 -2.10
C ASP A 130 -10.74 11.84 -2.41
N ALA A 131 -11.34 12.78 -3.13
CA ALA A 131 -12.73 12.65 -3.60
C ALA A 131 -12.94 11.44 -4.53
N LEU A 132 -11.98 11.14 -5.40
CA LEU A 132 -12.05 9.96 -6.28
C LEU A 132 -11.90 8.66 -5.47
N THR A 133 -11.07 8.68 -4.43
CA THR A 133 -10.92 7.57 -3.49
C THR A 133 -12.21 7.27 -2.76
N GLU A 134 -12.91 8.30 -2.27
CA GLU A 134 -14.23 8.14 -1.65
C GLU A 134 -15.26 7.55 -2.62
N ARG A 135 -15.23 7.97 -3.89
CA ARG A 135 -16.11 7.40 -4.92
C ARG A 135 -15.81 5.93 -5.19
N VAL A 136 -14.54 5.52 -5.21
CA VAL A 136 -14.15 4.11 -5.36
C VAL A 136 -14.61 3.31 -4.13
N ALA A 137 -14.36 3.80 -2.93
CA ALA A 137 -14.82 3.16 -1.69
C ALA A 137 -16.36 3.04 -1.64
N ALA A 138 -17.10 4.03 -2.15
CA ALA A 138 -18.55 3.97 -2.25
C ALA A 138 -19.04 2.93 -3.28
N VAL A 139 -18.29 2.67 -4.35
CA VAL A 139 -18.58 1.58 -5.30
C VAL A 139 -18.27 0.23 -4.67
N GLU A 140 -17.18 0.10 -3.91
CA GLU A 140 -16.81 -1.13 -3.19
C GLU A 140 -17.80 -1.47 -2.05
N ALA A 141 -18.30 -0.46 -1.34
CA ALA A 141 -19.24 -0.65 -0.24
C ALA A 141 -20.68 -0.96 -0.70
N ARG A 142 -20.96 -0.94 -2.02
CA ARG A 142 -22.28 -1.34 -2.52
C ARG A 142 -22.48 -2.84 -2.26
N PRO A 143 -23.52 -3.23 -1.49
CA PRO A 143 -23.81 -4.62 -1.24
C PRO A 143 -24.03 -5.38 -2.56
N PRO A 144 -23.66 -6.66 -2.64
CA PRO A 144 -23.95 -7.52 -3.80
C PRO A 144 -25.46 -7.74 -4.06
N GLU A 145 -26.35 -7.10 -3.31
CA GLU A 145 -27.81 -7.12 -3.51
C GLU A 145 -28.20 -6.65 -4.93
N VAL A 146 -27.45 -5.72 -5.54
CA VAL A 146 -27.68 -5.32 -6.95
C VAL A 146 -27.44 -6.49 -7.92
N ILE A 147 -26.55 -7.42 -7.58
CA ILE A 147 -26.33 -8.65 -8.37
C ILE A 147 -27.52 -9.60 -8.20
N ARG A 148 -28.15 -9.65 -7.01
CA ARG A 148 -29.36 -10.47 -6.77
C ARG A 148 -30.57 -9.95 -7.52
N GLU A 149 -30.75 -8.63 -7.61
CA GLU A 149 -31.87 -8.02 -8.35
C GLU A 149 -31.74 -8.26 -9.87
N ILE A 150 -30.51 -8.23 -10.40
CA ILE A 150 -30.21 -8.55 -11.81
C ILE A 150 -30.40 -10.05 -12.13
N VAL A 151 -30.06 -10.95 -11.21
CA VAL A 151 -30.34 -12.40 -11.36
C VAL A 151 -31.84 -12.68 -11.30
N ARG A 152 -32.60 -11.88 -10.54
CA ARG A 152 -34.06 -12.01 -10.42
C ARG A 152 -34.80 -11.52 -11.68
N GLU A 153 -34.30 -10.48 -12.33
CA GLU A 153 -34.92 -9.94 -13.57
C GLU A 153 -34.54 -10.73 -14.83
N GLY A 154 -33.42 -11.46 -14.85
CA GLY A 154 -32.99 -12.27 -15.99
C GLY A 154 -33.61 -13.69 -16.08
N GLY A 155 -34.33 -14.14 -15.04
CA GLY A 155 -34.77 -15.52 -14.86
C GLY A 155 -36.26 -15.79 -15.05
N ALA A 156 -36.98 -14.99 -15.85
CA ALA A 156 -38.41 -15.21 -16.09
C ALA A 156 -38.66 -16.07 -17.34
N ALA A 157 -38.76 -17.39 -17.16
CA ALA A 157 -39.51 -18.28 -18.04
C ALA A 157 -40.59 -19.03 -17.23
N PRO A 158 -41.78 -19.31 -17.80
CA PRO A 158 -42.98 -19.60 -17.02
C PRO A 158 -43.26 -21.10 -16.89
N SER A 159 -43.36 -21.59 -15.65
CA SER A 159 -44.11 -22.81 -15.30
C SER A 159 -44.33 -22.72 -13.78
N GLY A 160 -45.53 -22.61 -13.22
CA GLY A 160 -46.71 -23.45 -13.48
C GLY A 160 -46.69 -24.60 -12.49
N GLY A 161 -47.29 -24.44 -11.30
CA GLY A 161 -47.39 -25.53 -10.32
C GLY A 161 -47.65 -25.08 -8.89
N SER A 162 -48.92 -25.19 -8.49
CA SER A 162 -49.51 -24.88 -7.18
C SER A 162 -48.88 -25.60 -5.97
N SER A 163 -48.76 -24.82 -4.89
CA SER A 163 -49.01 -25.12 -3.45
C SER A 163 -48.45 -26.39 -2.80
N ASP A 164 -47.65 -26.22 -1.73
CA ASP A 164 -48.10 -26.63 -0.39
C ASP A 164 -47.38 -25.85 0.73
N ARG A 165 -48.10 -25.64 1.83
CA ARG A 165 -47.72 -24.89 3.04
C ARG A 165 -46.86 -25.76 3.96
N GLY A 166 -45.91 -25.15 4.67
CA GLY A 166 -45.42 -25.74 5.92
C GLY A 166 -44.08 -25.21 6.41
N SER A 167 -44.10 -24.77 7.66
CA SER A 167 -42.94 -24.58 8.55
C SER A 167 -42.05 -23.36 8.33
N SER A 168 -42.31 -22.39 9.21
CA SER A 168 -41.42 -21.32 9.62
C SER A 168 -40.22 -21.91 10.38
N ASP A 169 -39.10 -22.10 9.70
CA ASP A 169 -37.80 -22.28 10.34
C ASP A 169 -37.10 -20.94 10.47
N ALA A 170 -36.64 -20.67 11.69
CA ALA A 170 -35.93 -19.47 12.07
C ALA A 170 -34.67 -19.28 11.21
N PRO A 171 -34.27 -18.03 10.90
CA PRO A 171 -33.08 -17.76 10.11
C PRO A 171 -31.85 -18.35 10.81
N THR A 172 -31.30 -19.41 10.22
CA THR A 172 -30.01 -19.97 10.60
C THR A 172 -28.97 -18.87 10.42
N LEU A 173 -28.32 -18.49 11.52
CA LEU A 173 -27.16 -17.60 11.49
C LEU A 173 -26.16 -18.13 10.45
N PRO A 174 -25.50 -17.25 9.65
CA PRO A 174 -24.40 -17.66 8.79
C PRO A 174 -23.40 -18.47 9.61
N PRO A 175 -22.81 -19.55 9.05
CA PRO A 175 -21.79 -20.30 9.75
C PRO A 175 -20.69 -19.34 10.23
N GLU A 176 -20.40 -19.38 11.52
CA GLU A 176 -19.28 -18.67 12.13
C GLU A 176 -18.01 -18.97 11.33
N ASP A 177 -17.26 -17.92 11.02
CA ASP A 177 -16.02 -17.94 10.23
C ASP A 177 -15.19 -19.19 10.54
N GLU A 178 -15.07 -20.09 9.56
CA GLU A 178 -14.15 -21.22 9.66
C GLU A 178 -12.75 -20.67 9.97
N PRO A 179 -12.02 -21.24 10.95
CA PRO A 179 -10.71 -20.76 11.31
C PRO A 179 -9.81 -20.79 10.07
N ASP A 180 -9.33 -19.59 9.72
CA ASP A 180 -8.42 -19.34 8.61
C ASP A 180 -7.31 -20.41 8.60
N PRO A 181 -7.08 -21.13 7.48
CA PRO A 181 -6.19 -22.29 7.47
C PRO A 181 -4.78 -21.90 7.93
N VAL A 182 -4.26 -22.63 8.92
CA VAL A 182 -2.89 -22.46 9.42
C VAL A 182 -1.93 -22.72 8.27
N ALA A 183 -1.05 -21.76 7.98
CA ALA A 183 -0.03 -21.93 6.95
C ALA A 183 0.82 -23.17 7.23
N THR A 184 1.07 -23.94 6.19
CA THR A 184 1.90 -25.13 6.25
C THR A 184 3.37 -24.75 6.46
N GLN A 185 4.14 -25.68 7.04
CA GLN A 185 5.59 -25.49 7.21
C GLN A 185 6.31 -25.24 5.87
N ALA A 186 5.80 -25.82 4.78
CA ALA A 186 6.31 -25.61 3.43
C ALA A 186 6.07 -24.16 2.94
N GLU A 187 4.89 -23.59 3.18
CA GLU A 187 4.59 -22.20 2.84
C GLU A 187 5.43 -21.21 3.65
N ILE A 188 5.65 -21.50 4.94
CA ILE A 188 6.53 -20.70 5.80
C ILE A 188 7.97 -20.72 5.25
N ALA A 189 8.49 -21.90 4.92
CA ALA A 189 9.84 -22.04 4.37
C ALA A 189 9.97 -21.31 3.02
N GLN A 190 8.96 -21.42 2.17
CA GLN A 190 8.93 -20.72 0.88
C GLN A 190 8.88 -19.21 1.07
N ALA A 191 8.04 -18.69 1.97
CA ALA A 191 7.96 -17.26 2.26
C ALA A 191 9.31 -16.70 2.76
N LEU A 192 9.99 -17.41 3.65
CA LEU A 192 11.32 -17.01 4.13
C LEU A 192 12.35 -16.98 2.98
N ASN A 193 12.30 -17.94 2.07
CA ASN A 193 13.15 -17.96 0.88
C ASN A 193 12.81 -16.83 -0.11
N ASP A 194 11.53 -16.56 -0.32
CA ASP A 194 11.04 -15.52 -1.24
C ASP A 194 11.46 -14.10 -0.82
N LEU A 195 11.70 -13.86 0.47
CA LEU A 195 12.29 -12.61 0.95
C LEU A 195 13.72 -12.37 0.41
N TYR A 196 14.41 -13.38 -0.11
CA TYR A 196 15.71 -13.22 -0.78
C TYR A 196 15.59 -12.75 -2.24
N GLY A 197 14.39 -12.79 -2.81
CA GLY A 197 14.12 -12.35 -4.17
C GLY A 197 14.38 -10.85 -4.38
N GLN A 198 14.59 -10.47 -5.65
CA GLN A 198 14.59 -9.05 -6.07
C GLN A 198 13.26 -8.62 -6.66
N ASP A 199 12.37 -9.57 -6.99
CA ASP A 199 11.04 -9.28 -7.48
C ASP A 199 10.18 -8.75 -6.33
N VAL A 200 9.73 -7.49 -6.47
CA VAL A 200 8.98 -6.78 -5.43
C VAL A 200 7.64 -7.46 -5.14
N GLY A 201 6.98 -8.04 -6.14
CA GLY A 201 5.70 -8.72 -5.96
C GLY A 201 5.84 -10.02 -5.18
N VAL A 202 6.90 -10.80 -5.45
CA VAL A 202 7.24 -12.01 -4.68
C VAL A 202 7.58 -11.65 -3.23
N VAL A 203 8.47 -10.69 -3.02
CA VAL A 203 8.87 -10.24 -1.68
C VAL A 203 7.68 -9.70 -0.89
N PHE A 204 6.79 -8.93 -1.52
CA PHE A 204 5.61 -8.37 -0.87
C PHE A 204 4.62 -9.45 -0.41
N ARG A 205 4.36 -10.48 -1.25
CA ARG A 205 3.51 -11.62 -0.86
C ARG A 205 4.12 -12.39 0.31
N ALA A 206 5.43 -12.60 0.28
CA ALA A 206 6.13 -13.25 1.38
C ALA A 206 5.98 -12.44 2.69
N MET A 207 6.11 -11.11 2.64
CA MET A 207 5.89 -10.24 3.80
C MET A 207 4.45 -10.28 4.32
N GLU A 208 3.46 -10.41 3.44
CA GLU A 208 2.05 -10.56 3.84
C GLU A 208 1.84 -11.86 4.62
N LEU A 209 2.40 -12.97 4.14
CA LEU A 209 2.35 -14.26 4.82
C LEU A 209 3.08 -14.21 6.17
N VAL A 210 4.28 -13.60 6.20
CA VAL A 210 5.04 -13.35 7.44
C VAL A 210 4.22 -12.58 8.45
N ARG A 211 3.49 -11.53 8.02
CA ARG A 211 2.63 -10.74 8.90
C ARG A 211 1.44 -11.55 9.40
N LYS A 212 0.73 -12.23 8.50
CA LYS A 212 -0.47 -13.02 8.80
C LYS A 212 -0.18 -14.11 9.84
N HIS A 213 0.96 -14.78 9.71
CA HIS A 213 1.34 -15.90 10.57
C HIS A 213 2.41 -15.55 11.63
N LYS A 214 2.70 -14.27 11.83
CA LYS A 214 3.64 -13.77 12.85
C LYS A 214 5.01 -14.48 12.84
N ILE A 215 5.62 -14.60 11.66
CA ILE A 215 6.86 -15.37 11.45
C ILE A 215 8.09 -14.55 11.89
N PHE A 216 8.44 -14.58 13.18
CA PHE A 216 9.59 -13.84 13.73
C PHE A 216 10.96 -14.24 13.14
N ALA A 217 11.09 -15.45 12.61
CA ALA A 217 12.31 -15.89 11.92
C ALA A 217 12.66 -15.02 10.69
N ALA A 218 11.70 -14.25 10.15
CA ALA A 218 11.91 -13.35 9.04
C ALA A 218 12.64 -12.04 9.42
N VAL A 219 12.71 -11.68 10.71
CA VAL A 219 13.21 -10.37 11.17
C VAL A 219 14.60 -10.01 10.63
N PRO A 220 15.63 -10.90 10.67
CA PRO A 220 16.95 -10.57 10.13
C PRO A 220 16.89 -10.21 8.64
N ARG A 221 16.07 -10.92 7.87
CA ARG A 221 15.94 -10.68 6.43
C ARG A 221 15.13 -9.41 6.14
N LEU A 222 14.08 -9.14 6.92
CA LEU A 222 13.32 -7.89 6.82
C LEU A 222 14.21 -6.67 7.08
N LEU A 223 15.13 -6.77 8.05
CA LEU A 223 16.13 -5.73 8.32
C LEU A 223 17.09 -5.51 7.15
N GLU A 224 17.55 -6.58 6.50
CA GLU A 224 18.40 -6.47 5.31
C GLU A 224 17.67 -5.82 4.13
N ILE A 225 16.40 -6.18 3.91
CA ILE A 225 15.55 -5.55 2.88
C ILE A 225 15.38 -4.07 3.21
N LEU A 226 15.06 -3.74 4.46
CA LEU A 226 14.88 -2.36 4.93
C LEU A 226 16.13 -1.51 4.73
N ALA A 227 17.33 -2.07 4.87
CA ALA A 227 18.58 -1.33 4.70
C ALA A 227 19.02 -1.22 3.23
N ASN A 228 18.90 -2.30 2.46
CA ASN A 228 19.67 -2.46 1.21
C ASN A 228 18.82 -2.66 -0.05
N HIS A 229 17.51 -2.89 0.07
CA HIS A 229 16.71 -3.20 -1.11
C HIS A 229 16.53 -1.99 -2.02
N LYS A 230 16.79 -2.16 -3.33
CA LYS A 230 16.73 -1.08 -4.33
C LYS A 230 15.34 -0.46 -4.44
N ALA A 231 14.31 -1.31 -4.42
CA ALA A 231 12.93 -0.86 -4.53
C ALA A 231 12.44 -0.23 -3.22
N VAL A 232 12.04 1.05 -3.28
CA VAL A 232 11.50 1.83 -2.16
C VAL A 232 10.30 1.13 -1.51
N PHE A 233 9.42 0.55 -2.31
CA PHE A 233 8.24 -0.16 -1.84
C PHE A 233 8.56 -1.38 -0.98
N ALA A 234 9.62 -2.12 -1.32
CA ALA A 234 10.06 -3.27 -0.53
C ALA A 234 10.61 -2.83 0.83
N ARG A 235 11.39 -1.74 0.89
CA ARG A 235 11.87 -1.17 2.16
C ARG A 235 10.72 -0.69 3.03
N GLN A 236 9.77 0.03 2.44
CA GLN A 236 8.57 0.49 3.14
C GLN A 236 7.74 -0.69 3.68
N ALA A 237 7.53 -1.74 2.87
CA ALA A 237 6.80 -2.94 3.28
C ALA A 237 7.55 -3.72 4.38
N ALA A 238 8.88 -3.79 4.32
CA ALA A 238 9.70 -4.40 5.36
C ALA A 238 9.53 -3.67 6.70
N ALA A 239 9.59 -2.33 6.70
CA ALA A 239 9.32 -1.52 7.88
C ALA A 239 7.93 -1.80 8.46
N ALA A 240 6.89 -1.75 7.60
CA ALA A 240 5.51 -2.03 8.00
C ALA A 240 5.36 -3.43 8.62
N THR A 241 6.02 -4.42 8.03
CA THR A 241 5.98 -5.81 8.50
C THR A 241 6.64 -5.95 9.86
N LEU A 242 7.80 -5.32 10.08
CA LEU A 242 8.46 -5.29 11.40
C LEU A 242 7.57 -4.68 12.48
N GLY A 243 6.87 -3.58 12.17
CA GLY A 243 5.91 -2.97 13.09
C GLY A 243 4.72 -3.86 13.39
N ALA A 244 4.13 -4.48 12.36
CA ALA A 244 3.00 -5.38 12.53
C ALA A 244 3.35 -6.69 13.25
N LEU A 245 4.61 -7.13 13.20
CA LEU A 245 5.12 -8.22 14.04
C LEU A 245 5.38 -7.79 15.48
N GLU A 246 5.38 -6.49 15.76
CA GLU A 246 5.87 -5.89 17.00
C GLU A 246 7.30 -6.40 17.32
N ALA A 247 8.15 -6.53 16.30
CA ALA A 247 9.46 -7.16 16.45
C ALA A 247 10.44 -6.21 17.17
N ALA A 248 10.71 -6.46 18.46
CA ALA A 248 11.60 -5.64 19.27
C ALA A 248 13.04 -5.61 18.70
N ASP A 249 13.50 -6.73 18.14
CA ASP A 249 14.81 -6.83 17.46
C ASP A 249 14.89 -5.94 16.20
N GLY A 250 13.75 -5.52 15.66
CA GLY A 250 13.66 -4.62 14.51
C GLY A 250 13.89 -3.14 14.83
N VAL A 251 13.85 -2.74 16.10
CA VAL A 251 13.82 -1.32 16.50
C VAL A 251 15.05 -0.55 16.02
N VAL A 252 16.25 -1.12 16.13
CA VAL A 252 17.49 -0.44 15.71
C VAL A 252 17.49 -0.20 14.20
N GLY A 253 17.08 -1.18 13.38
CA GLY A 253 17.00 -0.97 11.94
C GLY A 253 15.90 0.00 11.53
N LEU A 254 14.78 0.03 12.26
CA LEU A 254 13.73 1.03 12.04
C LEU A 254 14.20 2.45 12.40
N LEU A 255 15.01 2.61 13.45
CA LEU A 255 15.64 3.88 13.79
C LEU A 255 16.56 4.39 12.67
N ASP A 256 17.32 3.50 12.02
CA ASP A 256 18.12 3.86 10.87
C ASP A 256 17.25 4.24 9.66
N ALA A 257 16.15 3.52 9.43
CA ALA A 257 15.20 3.81 8.36
C ALA A 257 14.46 5.15 8.53
N LEU A 258 14.43 5.75 9.72
CA LEU A 258 13.88 7.11 9.92
C LEU A 258 14.56 8.17 9.04
N VAL A 259 15.83 7.97 8.73
CA VAL A 259 16.64 8.87 7.89
C VAL A 259 16.86 8.31 6.48
N ASP A 260 16.07 7.33 6.04
CA ASP A 260 16.06 6.88 4.66
C ASP A 260 15.86 8.08 3.72
N SER A 261 16.54 8.05 2.57
CA SER A 261 16.45 9.08 1.55
C SER A 261 15.01 9.26 1.06
N GLU A 262 14.22 8.18 1.09
CA GLU A 262 12.83 8.19 0.72
C GLU A 262 11.93 8.47 1.93
N ASN A 263 11.27 9.63 1.88
CA ASN A 263 10.40 10.10 2.97
C ASN A 263 9.32 9.08 3.37
N ARG A 264 8.83 8.27 2.42
CA ARG A 264 7.80 7.25 2.69
C ARG A 264 8.33 6.10 3.54
N VAL A 265 9.59 5.71 3.37
CA VAL A 265 10.21 4.66 4.19
C VAL A 265 10.39 5.18 5.62
N GLY A 266 10.91 6.41 5.77
CA GLY A 266 11.03 7.06 7.08
C GLY A 266 9.68 7.22 7.80
N GLN A 267 8.64 7.65 7.10
CA GLN A 267 7.26 7.72 7.63
C GLN A 267 6.74 6.37 8.10
N GLN A 268 7.01 5.31 7.35
CA GLN A 268 6.55 3.99 7.73
C GLN A 268 7.34 3.42 8.90
N ALA A 269 8.67 3.57 8.90
CA ALA A 269 9.53 3.16 10.00
C ALA A 269 9.10 3.80 11.32
N PHE A 270 8.68 5.06 11.25
CA PHE A 270 8.16 5.81 12.37
C PHE A 270 6.86 5.26 12.95
N ARG A 271 5.88 4.93 12.09
CA ARG A 271 4.64 4.28 12.52
C ARG A 271 4.95 2.94 13.18
N SER A 272 5.83 2.16 12.57
CA SER A 272 6.25 0.87 13.09
C SER A 272 6.99 0.98 14.43
N LEU A 273 7.80 2.01 14.63
CA LEU A 273 8.40 2.31 15.94
C LEU A 273 7.34 2.63 16.98
N ARG A 274 6.32 3.43 16.65
CA ARG A 274 5.20 3.69 17.55
C ARG A 274 4.45 2.40 17.90
N ASP A 275 4.19 1.55 16.91
CA ASP A 275 3.47 0.28 17.14
C ASP A 275 4.27 -0.63 18.10
N ILE A 276 5.59 -0.71 17.95
CA ILE A 276 6.46 -1.51 18.84
C ILE A 276 6.60 -0.87 20.22
N THR A 277 6.92 0.43 20.29
CA THR A 277 7.36 1.11 21.51
C THR A 277 6.21 1.71 22.32
N GLY A 278 5.11 2.09 21.69
CA GLY A 278 4.00 2.83 22.30
C GLY A 278 4.23 4.34 22.43
N ILE A 279 5.31 4.91 21.87
CA ILE A 279 5.59 6.35 21.96
C ILE A 279 4.67 7.12 20.99
N GLU A 280 3.61 7.74 21.49
CA GLU A 280 2.66 8.50 20.65
C GLU A 280 2.98 9.99 20.54
N GLN A 281 3.51 10.61 21.60
CA GLN A 281 3.48 12.08 21.76
C GLN A 281 4.64 12.83 21.12
N GLU A 282 5.74 12.14 20.82
CA GLU A 282 6.95 12.79 20.29
C GLU A 282 7.03 12.73 18.76
N LEU A 283 6.03 12.14 18.11
CA LEU A 283 6.19 11.54 16.81
C LEU A 283 5.29 12.19 15.71
N ASP A 284 5.80 13.20 14.98
CA ASP A 284 5.27 13.64 13.67
C ASP A 284 5.85 12.85 12.46
N PRO A 285 5.06 12.00 11.77
CA PRO A 285 5.54 11.25 10.61
C PRO A 285 5.82 12.16 9.40
N THR A 286 5.21 13.34 9.32
CA THR A 286 5.40 14.29 8.22
C THR A 286 6.65 15.16 8.39
N ALA A 287 7.34 15.03 9.53
CA ALA A 287 8.58 15.74 9.84
C ALA A 287 9.63 15.57 8.74
N ARG A 288 10.42 16.63 8.52
CA ARG A 288 11.49 16.63 7.50
C ARG A 288 12.63 15.68 7.90
N VAL A 289 13.43 15.23 6.93
CA VAL A 289 14.58 14.33 7.17
C VAL A 289 15.50 14.83 8.29
N ALA A 290 15.82 16.12 8.31
CA ALA A 290 16.69 16.73 9.33
C ALA A 290 16.09 16.65 10.75
N GLU A 291 14.77 16.74 10.86
CA GLU A 291 14.05 16.59 12.11
C GLU A 291 13.99 15.13 12.54
N ARG A 292 13.62 14.21 11.63
CA ARG A 292 13.67 12.76 11.88
C ARG A 292 15.06 12.30 12.34
N ARG A 293 16.13 12.90 11.79
CA ARG A 293 17.51 12.64 12.23
C ARG A 293 17.77 13.03 13.69
N ARG A 294 17.20 14.16 14.15
CA ARG A 294 17.29 14.58 15.56
C ARG A 294 16.48 13.63 16.44
N MET A 295 15.26 13.31 16.03
CA MET A 295 14.36 12.40 16.75
C MET A 295 14.94 11.00 16.88
N ARG A 296 15.65 10.50 15.87
CA ARG A 296 16.35 9.21 15.94
C ARG A 296 17.22 9.09 17.19
N GLY A 297 17.96 10.15 17.55
CA GLY A 297 18.81 10.16 18.74
C GLY A 297 18.00 10.09 20.04
N VAL A 298 16.90 10.84 20.11
CA VAL A 298 15.97 10.84 21.25
C VAL A 298 15.33 9.47 21.45
N ILE A 299 14.76 8.90 20.40
CA ILE A 299 14.10 7.59 20.45
C ILE A 299 15.12 6.48 20.72
N GLN A 300 16.34 6.57 20.16
CA GLN A 300 17.41 5.61 20.45
C GLN A 300 17.82 5.63 21.92
N GLN A 301 17.92 6.83 22.53
CA GLN A 301 18.22 6.95 23.94
C GLN A 301 17.08 6.41 24.81
N TRP A 302 15.83 6.74 24.46
CA TRP A 302 14.65 6.19 25.13
C TRP A 302 14.63 4.67 25.06
N TRP A 303 14.89 4.09 23.88
CA TRP A 303 14.92 2.64 23.67
C TRP A 303 15.95 1.96 24.57
N ARG A 304 17.16 2.51 24.71
CA ARG A 304 18.18 1.96 25.62
C ARG A 304 17.74 1.90 27.08
N MET A 305 16.83 2.78 27.51
CA MET A 305 16.34 2.83 28.89
C MET A 305 15.12 1.93 29.12
N HIS A 306 14.31 1.68 28.07
CA HIS A 306 13.03 0.99 28.18
C HIS A 306 12.97 -0.32 27.37
N GLU A 307 14.08 -0.76 26.76
CA GLU A 307 14.13 -1.98 25.94
C GLU A 307 13.58 -3.18 26.70
N ASP A 308 14.03 -3.40 27.94
CA ASP A 308 13.63 -4.56 28.73
C ASP A 308 12.15 -4.53 29.10
N GLU A 309 11.59 -3.36 29.41
CA GLU A 309 10.18 -3.16 29.69
C GLU A 309 9.32 -3.45 28.45
N VAL A 310 9.70 -2.89 27.29
CA VAL A 310 8.99 -3.12 26.04
C VAL A 310 9.06 -4.59 25.63
N ARG A 311 10.24 -5.20 25.73
CA ARG A 311 10.44 -6.63 25.46
C ARG A 311 9.59 -7.51 26.37
N ALA A 312 9.53 -7.19 27.66
CA ALA A 312 8.68 -7.91 28.61
C ALA A 312 7.20 -7.78 28.25
N ARG A 313 6.74 -6.57 27.91
CA ARG A 313 5.36 -6.32 27.43
C ARG A 313 5.02 -7.12 26.17
N LEU A 314 5.98 -7.26 25.26
CA LEU A 314 5.81 -7.95 23.98
C LEU A 314 6.10 -9.47 24.06
N GLY A 315 6.48 -9.99 25.23
CA GLY A 315 6.87 -11.40 25.39
C GLY A 315 8.12 -11.80 24.59
N GLN A 316 9.01 -10.85 24.32
CA GLN A 316 10.24 -11.02 23.51
C GLN A 316 11.49 -10.75 24.35
N PRO A 317 11.77 -11.54 25.40
CA PRO A 317 12.93 -11.33 26.25
C PRO A 317 14.21 -11.34 25.42
N LYS A 318 15.20 -10.57 25.85
CA LYS A 318 16.52 -10.57 25.23
C LYS A 318 17.04 -12.00 25.28
N LYS A 319 17.50 -12.55 24.15
CA LYS A 319 18.30 -13.77 24.19
C LYS A 319 19.58 -13.39 24.92
N ASP A 320 19.68 -13.80 26.18
CA ASP A 320 20.93 -13.70 26.91
C ASP A 320 22.02 -14.38 26.07
N ALA A 321 23.16 -13.72 25.94
CA ALA A 321 24.30 -14.27 25.24
C ALA A 321 24.88 -15.42 26.08
N GLU A 322 24.33 -16.62 25.89
CA GLU A 322 24.98 -17.89 26.26
C GLU A 322 26.26 -18.11 25.43
#